data_AF-A0A804KV42-F1
#
_entry.id   AF-A0A804KV42-F1
#
_cell.length_a   1.000
_cell.length_b   1.000
_cell.length_c   1.000
_cell.angle_alpha   90.00
_cell.angle_beta   90.00
_cell.angle_gamma   90.00
#
_symmetry.space_group_name_H-M   'P 1'
#
loop_
_entity.id
_entity.type
_entity.pdbx_description
1 polymer ?
#
loop_
_entity_poly.entity_id
_entity_poly.type
_entity_poly.pdbx_seq_one_letter_code
_entity_poly.pdbx_strand_id
1 'polypeptide(L)'
;MGQAAVLLMAIAIALALSPTATGDIGGGRRSRFLAVTAPKNKKCSIDPTVCYGAASPGRRCCGDQCVDTDSDPFNCGKCGKMCKFTRACCDGKCVRLAFDKKNCGSCFNRCKKTCMYGLCDYA
;
A
#
# COMPACT_ATOMS: atom_id res chain seq x y z
N MET A 1 -20.19 -47.42 -23.84
CA MET A 1 -21.52 -47.06 -24.39
C MET A 1 -22.46 -46.90 -23.20
N GLY A 2 -23.01 -45.70 -22.99
CA GLY A 2 -23.86 -45.40 -21.83
C GLY A 2 -24.07 -43.90 -21.64
N GLN A 3 -24.58 -43.22 -22.66
CA GLN A 3 -25.18 -41.89 -22.53
C GLN A 3 -26.69 -42.07 -22.48
N ALA A 4 -27.37 -41.50 -21.47
CA ALA A 4 -28.76 -41.02 -21.59
C ALA A 4 -29.26 -40.33 -20.31
N ALA A 5 -29.98 -39.22 -20.54
CA ALA A 5 -30.94 -38.53 -19.65
C ALA A 5 -30.32 -37.79 -18.45
N VAL A 6 -30.58 -36.49 -18.22
CA VAL A 6 -31.91 -35.88 -18.09
C VAL A 6 -31.93 -34.45 -18.63
N LEU A 7 -33.00 -34.14 -19.37
CA LEU A 7 -33.37 -32.86 -19.95
C LEU A 7 -33.67 -31.77 -18.90
N LEU A 8 -33.22 -30.55 -19.23
CA LEU A 8 -33.97 -29.28 -19.22
C LEU A 8 -35.04 -29.06 -18.14
N MET A 9 -34.81 -28.08 -17.28
CA MET A 9 -35.80 -27.02 -17.06
C MET A 9 -35.09 -25.67 -16.88
N ALA A 10 -35.32 -24.79 -17.85
CA ALA A 10 -35.06 -23.37 -17.74
C ALA A 10 -36.13 -22.74 -16.85
N ILE A 11 -35.76 -21.89 -15.88
CA ILE A 11 -36.62 -20.79 -15.43
C ILE A 11 -35.74 -19.56 -15.21
N ALA A 12 -35.76 -18.67 -16.20
CA ALA A 12 -35.55 -17.25 -15.99
C ALA A 12 -36.94 -16.63 -15.77
N ILE A 13 -37.15 -15.90 -14.68
CA ILE A 13 -38.14 -14.82 -14.43
C ILE A 13 -37.71 -14.21 -13.07
N ALA A 14 -36.96 -13.10 -13.03
CA ALA A 14 -37.38 -11.70 -13.12
C ALA A 14 -37.73 -11.05 -11.75
N LEU A 15 -36.99 -9.97 -11.46
CA LEU A 15 -37.37 -8.75 -10.74
C LEU A 15 -37.66 -8.83 -9.22
N ALA A 16 -36.66 -8.43 -8.43
CA ALA A 16 -36.89 -7.53 -7.30
C ALA A 16 -35.64 -6.65 -7.07
N LEU A 17 -35.73 -5.42 -7.58
CA LEU A 17 -34.96 -4.28 -7.10
C LEU A 17 -35.15 -4.20 -5.58
N SER A 18 -34.10 -4.46 -4.80
CA SER A 18 -34.06 -4.06 -3.40
C SER A 18 -33.16 -2.82 -3.30
N PRO A 19 -33.68 -1.70 -2.77
CA PRO A 19 -32.96 -0.43 -2.73
C PRO A 19 -31.74 -0.53 -1.83
N THR A 20 -30.64 0.07 -2.28
CA THR A 20 -29.50 0.43 -1.44
C THR A 20 -30.02 1.22 -0.24
N ALA A 21 -30.02 0.60 0.94
CA ALA A 21 -30.18 1.30 2.19
C ALA A 21 -28.92 2.16 2.42
N THR A 22 -28.91 3.35 1.83
CA THR A 22 -28.04 4.44 2.24
C THR A 22 -28.49 4.87 3.63
N GLY A 23 -27.85 4.30 4.65
CA GLY A 23 -27.90 4.82 6.01
C GLY A 23 -27.22 6.18 6.05
N ASP A 24 -28.00 7.23 5.84
CA ASP A 24 -27.61 8.63 6.02
C ASP A 24 -27.55 8.94 7.52
N ILE A 25 -26.41 8.64 8.14
CA ILE A 25 -26.15 8.95 9.55
C ILE A 25 -25.63 10.37 9.63
N GLY A 26 -26.53 11.29 9.99
CA GLY A 26 -26.20 12.36 10.92
C GLY A 26 -25.62 13.61 10.29
N GLY A 27 -26.51 14.54 9.95
CA GLY A 27 -26.23 15.97 9.94
C GLY A 27 -25.81 16.47 11.32
N GLY A 28 -24.53 16.26 11.66
CA GLY A 28 -23.88 16.90 12.78
C GLY A 28 -23.80 18.40 12.49
N ARG A 29 -24.44 19.21 13.35
CA ARG A 29 -24.24 20.66 13.40
C ARG A 29 -22.74 20.91 13.60
N ARG A 30 -22.02 21.16 12.50
CA ARG A 30 -20.63 21.62 12.53
C ARG A 30 -20.63 23.01 13.16
N SER A 31 -20.51 23.04 14.48
CA SER A 31 -20.28 24.26 15.24
C SER A 31 -19.04 24.93 14.66
N ARG A 32 -19.22 26.13 14.13
CA ARG A 32 -18.23 26.86 13.31
C ARG A 32 -17.02 27.37 14.11
N PHE A 33 -16.92 27.00 15.38
CA PHE A 33 -15.87 27.46 16.30
C PHE A 33 -14.48 26.90 15.96
N LEU A 34 -14.37 25.93 15.06
CA LEU A 34 -13.11 25.55 14.42
C LEU A 34 -13.28 25.50 12.89
N ALA A 35 -13.91 26.50 12.30
CA ALA A 35 -13.66 26.84 10.91
C ALA A 35 -12.24 27.44 10.79
N VAL A 36 -11.22 26.69 11.21
CA VAL A 36 -9.89 26.84 10.62
C VAL A 36 -10.14 26.53 9.16
N THR A 37 -10.12 27.57 8.33
CA THR A 37 -10.08 27.47 6.89
C THR A 37 -9.04 26.41 6.58
N ALA A 38 -9.49 25.24 6.11
CA ALA A 38 -8.59 24.18 5.70
C ALA A 38 -7.63 24.81 4.68
N PRO A 39 -6.34 24.94 5.00
CA PRO A 39 -5.42 25.68 4.17
C PRO A 39 -5.26 24.91 2.88
N LYS A 40 -5.87 25.43 1.82
CA LYS A 40 -5.68 24.96 0.46
C LYS A 40 -4.19 25.18 0.15
N ASN A 41 -3.45 24.09 -0.06
CA ASN A 41 -2.01 24.03 -0.37
C ASN A 41 -1.02 23.99 0.82
N LYS A 42 -1.19 23.05 1.75
CA LYS A 42 -0.08 22.71 2.67
C LYS A 42 0.84 21.67 2.04
N LYS A 43 1.84 22.14 1.31
CA LYS A 43 3.03 21.36 1.00
C LYS A 43 3.69 20.93 2.31
N CYS A 44 4.30 19.75 2.33
CA CYS A 44 4.91 19.26 3.57
C CYS A 44 6.12 20.11 4.03
N SER A 45 6.73 20.87 3.12
CA SER A 45 7.77 21.85 3.42
C SER A 45 7.30 22.98 4.33
N ILE A 46 6.01 23.31 4.27
CA ILE A 46 5.38 24.38 5.06
C ILE A 46 4.77 23.79 6.34
N ASP A 47 4.14 22.63 6.22
CA ASP A 47 3.53 21.93 7.35
C ASP A 47 3.80 20.43 7.25
N PRO A 48 4.81 19.90 7.99
CA PRO A 48 5.14 18.49 7.97
C PRO A 48 4.01 17.58 8.46
N THR A 49 3.00 18.12 9.15
CA THR A 49 1.92 17.30 9.71
C THR A 49 1.06 16.64 8.66
N VAL A 50 1.05 17.19 7.44
CA VAL A 50 0.35 16.60 6.29
C VAL A 50 0.86 15.20 5.94
N CYS A 51 2.11 14.87 6.30
CA CYS A 51 2.67 13.54 6.06
C CYS A 51 2.23 12.47 7.07
N TYR A 52 1.57 12.85 8.17
CA TYR A 52 1.04 11.91 9.15
C TYR A 52 -0.41 11.49 8.89
N GLY A 53 -1.05 12.06 7.85
CA GLY A 53 -2.38 11.66 7.43
C GLY A 53 -2.40 10.21 6.91
N ALA A 54 -3.51 9.50 7.12
CA ALA A 54 -3.65 8.10 6.70
C ALA A 54 -3.51 7.87 5.20
N ALA A 55 -3.80 8.89 4.37
CA ALA A 55 -3.64 8.85 2.93
C ALA A 55 -2.24 9.31 2.46
N SER A 56 -1.33 9.65 3.38
CA SER A 56 0.01 10.08 3.01
C SER A 56 0.82 8.88 2.50
N PRO A 57 1.55 9.02 1.37
CA PRO A 57 2.45 7.99 0.87
C PRO A 57 3.64 7.68 1.80
N GLY A 58 3.87 8.50 2.83
CA GLY A 58 4.81 8.19 3.90
C GLY A 58 4.98 9.34 4.87
N ARG A 59 5.78 9.13 5.91
CA ARG A 59 5.86 10.06 7.05
C ARG A 59 6.97 11.10 6.93
N ARG A 60 7.86 10.99 5.94
CA ARG A 60 8.99 11.91 5.77
C ARG A 60 8.67 12.92 4.69
N CYS A 61 8.84 14.20 5.00
CA CYS A 61 8.83 15.25 3.98
C CYS A 61 10.19 15.31 3.27
N CYS A 62 10.20 15.12 1.95
CA CYS A 62 11.35 15.29 1.07
C CYS A 62 11.02 16.36 0.02
N GLY A 63 11.51 17.58 0.26
CA GLY A 63 11.09 18.76 -0.51
C GLY A 63 9.63 19.10 -0.21
N ASP A 64 8.76 18.98 -1.20
CA ASP A 64 7.32 19.24 -1.06
C ASP A 64 6.47 17.95 -1.03
N GLN A 65 7.11 16.78 -1.08
CA GLN A 65 6.45 15.49 -1.14
C GLN A 65 6.66 14.69 0.14
N CYS A 66 5.58 14.08 0.62
CA CYS A 66 5.68 13.04 1.63
C CYS A 66 6.16 11.75 0.96
N VAL A 67 7.10 11.05 1.58
CA VAL A 67 7.63 9.77 1.09
C VAL A 67 7.85 8.82 2.26
N ASP A 68 7.79 7.53 1.99
CA ASP A 68 8.17 6.50 2.94
C ASP A 68 9.63 6.11 2.73
N THR A 69 10.51 6.63 3.58
CA THR A 69 11.94 6.33 3.50
C THR A 69 12.26 4.87 3.81
N ASP A 70 11.33 4.10 4.34
CA ASP A 70 11.57 2.72 4.76
C ASP A 70 11.42 1.74 3.59
N SER A 71 10.70 2.13 2.54
CA SER A 71 10.38 1.30 1.37
C SER A 71 10.66 1.96 0.02
N ASP A 72 10.76 3.29 -0.06
CA ASP A 72 10.99 4.01 -1.32
C ASP A 72 12.43 3.80 -1.83
N PRO A 73 12.63 3.20 -3.03
CA PRO A 73 13.95 2.94 -3.59
C PRO A 73 14.75 4.20 -3.95
N PHE A 74 14.08 5.35 -4.12
CA PHE A 74 14.70 6.63 -4.44
C PHE A 74 14.98 7.49 -3.20
N ASN A 75 14.38 7.15 -2.04
CA ASN A 75 14.48 7.89 -0.79
C ASN A 75 14.88 7.00 0.40
N CYS A 76 15.68 5.95 0.16
CA CYS A 76 15.91 4.88 1.12
C CYS A 76 16.73 5.29 2.35
N GLY A 77 16.05 5.43 3.49
CA GLY A 77 16.57 5.87 4.79
C GLY A 77 16.79 7.39 4.89
N LYS A 78 16.83 8.12 3.77
CA LYS A 78 16.84 9.59 3.73
C LYS A 78 16.46 10.09 2.33
N CYS A 79 16.00 11.34 2.25
CA CYS A 79 15.64 11.99 0.99
C CYS A 79 16.78 11.95 -0.04
N GLY A 80 16.44 11.60 -1.29
CA GLY A 80 17.35 11.54 -2.43
C GLY A 80 18.39 10.42 -2.39
N LYS A 81 18.38 9.54 -1.37
CA LYS A 81 19.28 8.40 -1.31
C LYS A 81 18.70 7.23 -2.10
N MET A 82 19.13 7.11 -3.34
CA MET A 82 18.77 5.99 -4.19
C MET A 82 19.60 4.74 -3.87
N CYS A 83 18.94 3.57 -3.87
CA CYS A 83 19.64 2.29 -3.80
C CYS A 83 20.36 1.97 -5.13
N LYS A 84 21.59 1.43 -5.03
CA LYS A 84 22.35 0.97 -6.21
C LYS A 84 21.59 -0.14 -6.96
N PHE A 85 21.91 -0.32 -8.24
CA PHE A 85 21.30 -1.34 -9.10
C PHE A 85 21.18 -2.71 -8.42
N THR A 86 20.05 -3.39 -8.61
CA THR A 86 19.64 -4.67 -7.97
C THR A 86 19.40 -4.66 -6.45
N ARG A 87 19.46 -3.50 -5.78
CA ARG A 87 19.10 -3.39 -4.36
C ARG A 87 17.69 -2.85 -4.18
N ALA A 88 17.01 -3.36 -3.17
CA ALA A 88 15.72 -2.85 -2.72
C ALA A 88 15.89 -2.05 -1.42
N CYS A 89 14.95 -1.16 -1.14
CA CYS A 89 14.87 -0.51 0.16
C CYS A 89 14.04 -1.38 1.12
N CYS A 90 14.67 -1.84 2.19
CA CYS A 90 14.00 -2.55 3.27
C CYS A 90 14.38 -1.89 4.59
N ASP A 91 13.40 -1.38 5.33
CA ASP A 91 13.61 -0.73 6.64
C ASP A 91 14.66 0.40 6.56
N GLY A 92 14.57 1.21 5.50
CA GLY A 92 15.47 2.33 5.25
C GLY A 92 16.90 1.93 4.85
N LYS A 93 17.12 0.65 4.55
CA LYS A 93 18.42 0.10 4.17
C LYS A 93 18.37 -0.51 2.78
N CYS A 94 19.38 -0.20 1.97
CA CYS A 94 19.53 -0.80 0.65
C CYS A 94 20.12 -2.21 0.78
N VAL A 95 19.29 -3.22 0.53
CA VAL A 95 19.64 -4.65 0.67
C VAL A 95 19.63 -5.35 -0.68
N ARG A 96 20.43 -6.40 -0.85
CA ARG A 96 20.43 -7.23 -2.06
C ARG A 96 19.47 -8.39 -1.87
N LEU A 97 18.26 -8.29 -2.42
CA LEU A 97 17.25 -9.34 -2.28
C LEU A 97 17.72 -10.70 -2.83
N ALA A 98 18.65 -10.71 -3.78
CA ALA A 98 19.17 -11.93 -4.38
C ALA A 98 20.04 -12.78 -3.43
N PHE A 99 20.65 -12.17 -2.41
CA PHE A 99 21.68 -12.82 -1.58
C PHE A 99 21.59 -12.50 -0.08
N ASP A 100 20.76 -11.54 0.31
CA ASP A 100 20.56 -11.21 1.72
C ASP A 100 19.67 -12.26 2.37
N LYS A 101 20.26 -13.09 3.22
CA LYS A 101 19.57 -14.13 4.00
C LYS A 101 18.40 -13.60 4.83
N LYS A 102 18.38 -12.31 5.21
CA LYS A 102 17.29 -11.70 5.99
C LYS A 102 16.20 -11.06 5.14
N ASN A 103 16.44 -10.88 3.84
CA ASN A 103 15.56 -10.18 2.90
C ASN A 103 15.53 -10.91 1.54
N CYS A 104 15.44 -12.24 1.55
CA CYS A 104 15.62 -13.03 0.33
C CYS A 104 14.40 -12.94 -0.59
N GLY A 105 14.55 -12.42 -1.80
CA GLY A 105 13.46 -12.21 -2.76
C GLY A 105 12.49 -11.08 -2.40
N SER A 106 12.28 -10.81 -1.10
CA SER A 106 11.47 -9.71 -0.58
C SER A 106 11.98 -9.25 0.78
N CYS A 107 11.62 -8.02 1.19
CA CYS A 107 11.99 -7.49 2.50
C CYS A 107 11.48 -8.40 3.62
N PHE A 108 12.32 -8.58 4.65
CA PHE A 108 12.03 -9.38 5.84
C PHE A 108 11.81 -10.88 5.62
N ASN A 109 12.04 -11.39 4.41
CA ASN A 109 12.01 -12.83 4.16
C ASN A 109 13.33 -13.50 4.58
N ARG A 110 13.31 -14.22 5.71
CA ARG A 110 14.51 -14.82 6.30
C ARG A 110 14.67 -16.28 5.91
N CYS A 111 15.82 -16.65 5.35
CA CYS A 111 16.13 -18.05 5.02
C CYS A 111 16.84 -18.79 6.16
N LYS A 112 16.71 -20.12 6.18
CA LYS A 112 17.36 -20.97 7.19
C LYS A 112 18.84 -21.18 6.91
N LYS A 113 19.23 -21.54 5.68
CA LYS A 113 20.63 -21.78 5.31
C LYS A 113 21.16 -20.67 4.40
N THR A 114 20.69 -20.60 3.16
CA THR A 114 21.24 -19.73 2.11
C THR A 114 20.16 -18.93 1.39
N CYS A 115 20.57 -17.84 0.73
CA CYS A 115 19.74 -17.10 -0.21
C CYS A 115 20.53 -16.98 -1.52
N MET A 116 20.00 -17.51 -2.61
CA MET A 116 20.60 -17.40 -3.93
C MET A 116 19.54 -17.05 -4.96
N TYR A 117 19.83 -16.04 -5.79
CA TYR A 117 18.91 -15.52 -6.82
C TYR A 117 17.53 -15.12 -6.28
N GLY A 118 17.42 -14.82 -4.98
CA GLY A 118 16.16 -14.46 -4.33
C GLY A 118 15.34 -15.64 -3.82
N LEU A 119 15.92 -16.84 -3.82
CA LEU A 119 15.30 -18.08 -3.34
C LEU A 119 16.03 -18.60 -2.10
N CYS A 120 15.26 -18.99 -1.09
CA CYS A 120 15.79 -19.59 0.12
C CYS A 120 16.21 -21.03 -0.13
N ASP A 121 17.41 -21.38 0.33
CA ASP A 121 17.93 -22.75 0.31
C ASP A 121 17.96 -23.36 -1.11
N TYR A 122 18.07 -22.50 -2.14
CA TYR A 122 18.26 -22.90 -3.54
C TYR A 122 19.62 -23.58 -3.67
N ALA A 123 19.58 -24.86 -4.05
CA ALA A 123 20.72 -25.77 -4.20
C ALA A 123 20.66 -26.40 -5.59
#